data_AF-A0A2G5VYZ7-F1
#
_entry.id   AF-A0A2G5VYZ7-F1
#
_cell.length_a   1.000
_cell.length_b   1.000
_cell.length_c   1.000
_cell.angle_alpha   90.00
_cell.angle_beta   90.00
_cell.angle_gamma   90.00
#
_symmetry.space_group_name_H-M   'P 1'
#
loop_
_entity.id
_entity.type
_entity.pdbx_description
1 polymer ?
#
loop_
_entity_poly.entity_id
_entity_poly.type
_entity_poly.pdbx_seq_one_letter_code
_entity_poly.pdbx_strand_id
1 'polypeptide(L)'
;MTVTKLDWFARSAEDGVKLIRELLGKGVKVHILNMGLIEDTPMGKLILRMLSAIAEFDRNMIVERLAEGRAVAKQNPGYKEGRPKKYSKKQIDHALKLKENNSYKQVEDLTGISKNTLIRASRRSSQIR
;
A
#
# COMPACT_ATOMS: atom_id res chain seq x y z
N MET A 1 -30.78 -10.06 7.42
CA MET A 1 -29.56 -10.84 7.10
C MET A 1 -28.81 -11.09 8.39
N THR A 2 -28.31 -12.31 8.60
CA THR A 2 -27.63 -12.69 9.84
C THR A 2 -26.21 -13.13 9.53
N VAL A 3 -25.24 -12.64 10.30
CA VAL A 3 -23.83 -13.01 10.22
C VAL A 3 -23.34 -13.31 11.62
N THR A 4 -22.44 -14.28 11.76
CA THR A 4 -21.85 -14.68 13.04
C THR A 4 -20.87 -13.66 13.60
N LYS A 5 -20.02 -13.07 12.75
CA LYS A 5 -19.00 -12.07 13.10
C LYS A 5 -18.81 -11.07 11.95
N LEU A 6 -18.41 -9.85 12.29
CA LEU A 6 -18.13 -8.79 11.30
C LEU A 6 -16.97 -9.15 10.35
N ASP A 7 -15.97 -9.91 10.80
CA ASP A 7 -14.80 -10.29 10.00
C ASP A 7 -15.13 -11.23 8.82
N TRP A 8 -16.24 -11.98 8.90
CA TRP A 8 -16.70 -12.82 7.79
C TRP A 8 -17.56 -12.04 6.80
N PHE A 9 -17.99 -10.85 7.20
CA PHE A 9 -18.85 -9.98 6.42
C PHE A 9 -18.05 -9.01 5.55
N ALA A 10 -16.88 -8.56 6.01
CA ALA A 10 -16.05 -7.60 5.29
C ALA A 10 -14.55 -7.80 5.54
N ARG A 11 -13.73 -7.36 4.58
CA ARG A 11 -12.26 -7.46 4.65
C ARG A 11 -11.61 -6.42 5.57
N SER A 12 -12.33 -5.35 5.89
CA SER A 12 -11.92 -4.32 6.84
C SER A 12 -13.15 -3.79 7.59
N ALA A 13 -12.92 -3.19 8.76
CA ALA A 13 -13.99 -2.56 9.52
C ALA A 13 -14.66 -1.41 8.73
N GLU A 14 -13.88 -0.64 7.97
CA GLU A 14 -14.38 0.43 7.10
C GLU A 14 -15.29 -0.12 5.99
N ASP A 15 -14.85 -1.18 5.31
CA ASP A 15 -15.68 -1.87 4.31
C ASP A 15 -16.97 -2.43 4.93
N GLY A 16 -16.86 -2.99 6.14
CA GLY A 16 -18.01 -3.54 6.87
C GLY A 16 -19.04 -2.47 7.19
N VAL A 17 -18.61 -1.32 7.71
CA VAL A 17 -19.48 -0.16 7.96
C VAL A 17 -20.14 0.28 6.66
N LYS A 18 -19.40 0.39 5.56
CA LYS A 18 -19.94 0.82 4.27
C LYS A 18 -21.02 -0.14 3.77
N LEU A 19 -20.75 -1.44 3.82
CA LEU A 19 -21.68 -2.47 3.37
C LEU A 19 -22.95 -2.52 4.24
N ILE A 20 -22.82 -2.39 5.57
CA ILE A 20 -23.98 -2.27 6.47
C ILE A 20 -24.82 -1.05 6.08
N ARG A 21 -24.19 0.09 5.81
CA ARG A 21 -24.86 1.34 5.43
C ARG A 21 -25.65 1.18 4.11
N GLU A 22 -25.07 0.49 3.13
CA GLU A 22 -25.72 0.16 1.86
C GLU A 22 -26.92 -0.80 2.05
N LEU A 23 -26.80 -1.80 2.92
CA LEU A 23 -27.87 -2.74 3.22
C LEU A 23 -29.04 -2.06 3.95
N LEU A 24 -28.75 -1.20 4.93
CA LEU A 24 -29.77 -0.42 5.62
C LEU A 24 -30.54 0.48 4.63
N GLY A 25 -29.84 1.11 3.68
CA GLY A 25 -30.47 1.90 2.61
C GLY A 25 -31.40 1.09 1.69
N LYS A 26 -31.25 -0.24 1.67
CA LYS A 26 -32.14 -1.17 0.95
C LYS A 26 -33.25 -1.75 1.85
N GLY A 27 -33.39 -1.26 3.09
CA GLY A 27 -34.33 -1.78 4.08
C GLY A 27 -33.91 -3.12 4.71
N VAL A 28 -32.66 -3.56 4.50
CA VAL A 28 -32.15 -4.83 5.04
C VAL A 28 -31.57 -4.62 6.43
N LYS A 29 -32.16 -5.31 7.41
CA LYS A 29 -31.65 -5.37 8.79
C LYS A 29 -30.45 -6.32 8.86
N VAL A 30 -29.40 -5.94 9.57
CA VAL A 30 -28.17 -6.73 9.71
C VAL A 30 -28.04 -7.18 11.16
N HIS A 31 -28.11 -8.48 11.40
CA HIS A 31 -27.89 -9.07 12.71
C HIS A 31 -26.49 -9.67 12.76
N ILE A 32 -25.62 -9.11 13.59
CA ILE A 32 -24.29 -9.67 13.83
C ILE A 32 -24.33 -10.34 15.21
N LEU A 33 -24.17 -11.66 15.28
CA LEU A 33 -24.43 -12.41 16.52
C LEU A 33 -23.65 -11.91 17.74
N ASN A 34 -22.44 -11.36 17.54
CA ASN A 34 -21.61 -10.83 18.61
C ASN A 34 -21.79 -9.32 18.89
N MET A 35 -22.47 -8.56 18.03
CA MET A 35 -22.70 -7.11 18.20
C MET A 35 -24.17 -6.74 18.35
N GLY A 36 -25.08 -7.66 18.02
CA GLY A 36 -26.51 -7.43 18.03
C GLY A 36 -27.08 -6.97 16.68
N LEU A 37 -28.33 -6.53 16.74
CA LEU A 37 -29.12 -6.16 15.57
C LEU A 37 -28.89 -4.69 15.20
N ILE A 38 -28.53 -4.45 13.94
CA ILE A 38 -28.34 -3.13 13.35
C ILE A 38 -29.45 -2.90 12.33
N GLU A 39 -30.22 -1.83 12.55
CA GLU A 39 -31.38 -1.44 11.76
C GLU A 39 -31.35 0.06 11.49
N ASP A 40 -32.24 0.55 10.62
CA ASP A 40 -32.38 1.99 10.34
C ASP A 40 -33.15 2.72 11.47
N THR A 41 -32.54 2.71 12.66
CA THR A 41 -33.03 3.40 13.86
C THR A 41 -31.98 4.39 14.35
N PRO A 42 -32.32 5.39 15.18
CA PRO A 42 -31.33 6.28 15.79
C PRO A 42 -30.22 5.53 16.51
N MET A 43 -30.56 4.42 17.18
CA MET A 43 -29.59 3.55 17.85
C MET A 43 -28.68 2.82 16.84
N GLY A 44 -29.24 2.26 15.77
CA GLY A 44 -28.44 1.62 14.71
C GLY A 44 -27.49 2.60 14.02
N LYS A 45 -27.93 3.85 13.80
CA LYS A 45 -27.08 4.93 13.28
C LYS A 45 -25.95 5.29 14.24
N LEU A 46 -26.21 5.30 15.55
CA LEU A 46 -25.18 5.54 16.57
C LEU A 46 -24.14 4.42 16.57
N ILE A 47 -24.56 3.16 16.58
CA ILE A 47 -23.68 1.99 16.52
C ILE A 47 -22.79 2.08 15.27
N LEU A 48 -23.37 2.37 14.12
CA LEU A 48 -22.61 2.47 12.87
C LEU A 48 -21.58 3.60 12.90
N ARG A 49 -21.92 4.75 13.50
CA ARG A 49 -20.97 5.87 13.69
C ARG A 49 -19.83 5.50 14.63
N MET A 50 -20.13 4.84 15.75
CA MET A 50 -19.08 4.36 16.67
C MET A 50 -18.16 3.36 15.98
N LEU A 51 -18.71 2.39 15.25
CA LEU A 51 -17.91 1.44 14.47
C LEU A 51 -17.03 2.13 13.44
N SER A 52 -17.54 3.19 12.79
CA SER A 52 -16.75 4.00 11.84
C SER A 52 -15.59 4.70 12.54
N ALA A 53 -15.86 5.33 13.70
CA ALA A 53 -14.86 6.05 14.47
C ALA A 53 -13.76 5.12 15.00
N ILE A 54 -14.13 3.91 15.46
CA ILE A 54 -13.17 2.90 15.91
C ILE A 54 -12.31 2.42 14.74
N ALA A 55 -12.92 2.15 13.58
CA ALA A 55 -12.19 1.73 12.37
C ALA A 55 -11.15 2.77 11.93
N GLU A 56 -11.53 4.05 11.96
CA GLU A 56 -10.63 5.17 11.64
C GLU A 56 -9.52 5.32 12.68
N PHE A 57 -9.85 5.22 13.97
CA PHE A 57 -8.88 5.28 15.06
C PHE A 57 -7.81 4.20 14.94
N ASP A 58 -8.21 2.94 14.77
CA ASP A 58 -7.28 1.82 14.64
C ASP A 58 -6.37 1.99 13.41
N ARG A 59 -6.92 2.47 12.30
CA ARG A 59 -6.16 2.74 11.08
C ARG A 59 -5.10 3.80 11.32
N ASN A 60 -5.46 4.90 11.97
CA ASN A 60 -4.54 6.00 12.28
C ASN A 60 -3.44 5.56 13.24
N MET A 61 -3.79 4.80 14.28
CA MET A 61 -2.83 4.25 15.23
C MET A 61 -1.81 3.31 14.55
N ILE A 62 -2.25 2.47 13.59
CA ILE A 62 -1.33 1.63 12.80
C ILE A 62 -0.38 2.49 11.96
N VAL A 63 -0.88 3.54 11.32
CA VAL A 63 -0.09 4.44 10.47
C VAL A 63 0.96 5.18 11.29
N GLU A 64 0.58 5.69 12.47
CA GLU A 64 1.45 6.38 13.41
C GLU A 64 2.60 5.48 13.88
N ARG A 65 2.27 4.28 14.41
CA ARG A 65 3.28 3.30 14.83
C ARG A 65 4.24 2.91 13.70
N LEU A 66 3.73 2.77 12.48
CA LEU A 66 4.56 2.48 11.32
C LEU A 66 5.47 3.67 10.95
N ALA A 67 4.98 4.90 11.11
CA ALA A 67 5.79 6.10 10.89
C ALA A 67 6.95 6.19 11.89
N GLU A 68 6.68 5.96 13.19
CA GLU A 68 7.68 5.89 14.25
C GLU A 68 8.72 4.80 13.96
N GLY A 69 8.26 3.57 13.65
CA GLY A 69 9.15 2.46 13.33
C GLY A 69 10.03 2.73 12.10
N ARG A 70 9.48 3.39 11.07
CA ARG A 70 10.27 3.85 9.91
C ARG A 70 11.27 4.93 10.27
N ALA A 71 10.91 5.88 11.14
CA ALA A 71 11.82 6.94 11.59
C ALA A 71 13.04 6.35 12.30
N VAL A 72 12.82 5.36 13.20
CA VAL A 72 13.90 4.63 13.85
C VAL A 72 14.73 3.84 12.83
N ALA A 73 14.09 3.10 11.92
CA ALA A 73 14.81 2.32 10.92
C ALA A 73 15.69 3.20 10.01
N LYS A 74 15.25 4.41 9.67
CA LYS A 74 16.00 5.39 8.88
C LYS A 74 17.29 5.88 9.54
N GLN A 75 17.42 5.78 10.86
CA GLN A 75 18.65 6.14 11.57
C GLN A 75 19.77 5.10 11.38
N ASN A 76 19.44 3.88 10.97
CA ASN A 76 20.45 2.85 10.73
C ASN A 76 21.29 3.17 9.48
N PRO A 77 22.63 3.19 9.56
CA PRO A 77 23.51 3.52 8.43
C PRO A 77 23.33 2.61 7.20
N GLY A 78 22.85 1.38 7.40
CA GLY A 78 22.60 0.41 6.34
C GLY A 78 21.18 0.44 5.75
N TYR A 79 20.27 1.26 6.28
CA TYR A 79 18.88 1.29 5.85
C TYR A 79 18.74 1.84 4.44
N LYS A 80 17.95 1.14 3.60
CA LYS A 80 17.60 1.58 2.25
C LYS A 80 16.11 1.39 2.05
N GLU A 81 15.45 2.46 1.66
CA GLU A 81 14.01 2.45 1.37
C GLU A 81 13.74 1.93 -0.05
N GLY A 82 12.65 1.18 -0.22
CA GLY A 82 12.19 0.67 -1.51
C GLY A 82 12.86 -0.62 -1.99
N ARG A 83 12.61 -0.97 -3.26
CA ARG A 83 13.07 -2.24 -3.85
C ARG A 83 14.61 -2.27 -3.94
N PRO A 84 15.27 -3.36 -3.52
CA PRO A 84 16.70 -3.54 -3.71
C PRO A 84 17.11 -3.35 -5.18
N LYS A 85 18.25 -2.67 -5.39
CA LYS A 85 18.79 -2.47 -6.74
C LYS A 85 19.20 -3.83 -7.33
N LYS A 86 18.60 -4.20 -8.45
CA LYS A 86 18.87 -5.48 -9.15
C LYS A 86 20.30 -5.56 -9.71
N TYR A 87 20.84 -4.43 -10.18
CA TYR A 87 22.17 -4.37 -10.79
C TYR A 87 23.13 -3.59 -9.91
N SER A 88 24.38 -4.07 -9.82
CA SER A 88 25.45 -3.40 -9.11
C SER A 88 25.89 -2.12 -9.82
N LYS A 89 26.55 -1.21 -9.09
CA LYS A 89 27.11 0.01 -9.68
C LYS A 89 28.07 -0.30 -10.83
N LYS A 90 28.94 -1.30 -10.65
CA LYS A 90 29.90 -1.75 -11.68
C LYS A 90 29.20 -2.22 -12.97
N GLN A 91 28.11 -2.95 -12.86
CA GLN A 91 27.34 -3.42 -14.03
C GLN A 91 26.69 -2.24 -14.79
N ILE A 92 26.13 -1.28 -14.06
CA ILE A 92 25.54 -0.09 -14.66
C ILE A 92 26.62 0.78 -15.32
N ASP A 93 27.75 1.00 -14.64
CA ASP A 93 28.85 1.79 -15.18
C ASP A 93 29.44 1.14 -16.44
N HIS A 94 29.58 -0.18 -16.44
CA HIS A 94 30.00 -0.94 -17.63
C HIS A 94 29.01 -0.77 -18.79
N ALA A 95 27.70 -0.91 -18.53
CA ALA A 95 26.68 -0.74 -19.55
C ALA A 95 26.62 0.70 -20.10
N LEU A 96 26.84 1.72 -19.26
CA LEU A 96 26.91 3.12 -19.67
C LEU A 96 28.14 3.42 -20.54
N LYS A 97 29.29 2.77 -20.28
CA LYS A 97 30.46 2.85 -21.17
C LYS A 97 30.18 2.21 -22.53
N LEU A 98 29.55 1.03 -22.55
CA LEU A 98 29.16 0.39 -23.82
C LEU A 98 28.21 1.26 -24.65
N LYS A 99 27.35 2.05 -23.98
CA LYS A 99 26.44 3.00 -24.62
C LYS A 99 27.14 4.15 -25.35
N GLU A 100 28.42 4.43 -25.10
CA GLU A 100 29.16 5.46 -25.87
C GLU A 100 29.31 5.05 -27.34
N ASN A 101 29.45 3.75 -27.60
CA ASN A 101 29.68 3.21 -28.95
C ASN A 101 28.50 2.38 -29.50
N ASN A 102 27.45 2.14 -28.71
CA ASN A 102 26.34 1.26 -29.06
C ASN A 102 24.97 1.90 -28.76
N SER A 103 23.96 1.50 -29.54
CA SER A 103 22.56 1.88 -29.26
C SER A 103 22.03 1.20 -27.99
N TYR A 104 21.00 1.80 -27.38
CA TYR A 104 20.37 1.22 -26.18
C TYR A 104 19.90 -0.23 -26.34
N LYS A 105 19.44 -0.61 -27.54
CA LYS A 105 18.96 -1.98 -27.81
C LYS A 105 20.14 -2.95 -27.81
N GLN A 106 21.24 -2.59 -28.48
CA GLN A 106 22.46 -3.41 -28.49
C GLN A 106 23.04 -3.58 -27.07
N VAL A 107 23.03 -2.52 -26.25
CA VAL A 107 23.51 -2.63 -24.85
C VAL A 107 22.59 -3.51 -24.01
N GLU A 108 21.27 -3.44 -24.22
CA GLU A 108 20.31 -4.33 -23.56
C GLU A 108 20.56 -5.79 -23.94
N ASP A 109 20.76 -6.08 -25.22
CA ASP A 109 21.05 -7.44 -25.71
C ASP A 109 22.38 -7.98 -25.13
N LEU A 110 23.41 -7.14 -25.03
CA LEU A 110 24.73 -7.52 -24.51
C LEU A 110 24.79 -7.69 -22.99
N THR A 111 23.99 -6.94 -22.23
CA THR A 111 24.09 -6.87 -20.77
C THR A 111 22.90 -7.47 -20.03
N GLY A 112 21.79 -7.73 -20.72
CA GLY A 112 20.51 -8.13 -20.13
C GLY A 112 19.88 -7.05 -19.24
N ILE A 113 20.37 -5.81 -19.31
CA ILE A 113 19.83 -4.67 -18.57
C ILE A 113 18.82 -3.95 -19.46
N SER A 114 17.59 -3.84 -18.98
CA SER A 114 16.53 -3.28 -19.82
C SER A 114 16.81 -1.85 -20.28
N LYS A 115 16.41 -1.49 -21.50
CA LYS A 115 16.56 -0.14 -22.05
C LYS A 115 16.06 0.94 -21.09
N ASN A 116 14.91 0.72 -20.45
CA ASN A 116 14.35 1.66 -19.47
C ASN A 116 15.23 1.82 -18.22
N THR A 117 15.99 0.80 -17.84
CA THR A 117 16.96 0.88 -16.74
C THR A 117 18.20 1.65 -17.16
N LEU A 118 18.69 1.44 -18.39
CA LEU A 118 19.81 2.18 -18.97
C LEU A 118 19.52 3.67 -19.14
N ILE A 119 18.34 4.02 -19.67
CA ILE A 119 17.91 5.42 -19.83
C ILE A 119 17.83 6.12 -18.46
N ARG A 120 17.23 5.46 -17.45
CA ARG A 120 17.18 6.00 -16.08
C ARG A 120 18.58 6.20 -15.49
N ALA A 121 19.49 5.25 -15.72
CA ALA A 121 20.87 5.36 -15.26
C ALA A 121 21.62 6.52 -15.95
N SER A 122 21.47 6.67 -17.28
CA SER A 122 22.10 7.76 -18.05
C SER A 122 21.57 9.13 -17.64
N ARG A 123 20.27 9.28 -17.38
CA ARG A 123 19.71 10.54 -16.87
C ARG A 123 20.28 10.90 -15.50
N ARG A 124 20.41 9.91 -14.62
CA ARG A 124 20.97 10.10 -13.28
C ARG A 124 22.45 10.48 -13.32
N SER A 125 23.25 9.92 -14.24
CA SER A 125 24.66 10.30 -14.38
C SER A 125 24.85 11.71 -14.93
N SER A 126 23.98 12.16 -15.84
CA SER A 126 24.03 13.52 -16.40
C SER A 126 23.64 14.62 -15.40
N GLN A 127 22.88 14.27 -14.34
CA GLN A 127 22.43 15.23 -13.32
C GLN A 127 23.44 15.38 -12.15
N ILE A 128 24.45 14.51 -12.10
CA ILE A 128 25.52 14.52 -11.09
C ILE A 128 26.81 15.20 -11.63
N ARG A 129 26.90 15.38 -12.95
CA ARG A 129 27.94 16.17 -13.62
C ARG A 129 27.48 17.61 -13.79
#